data_AF-A0A1B0D2Y1-F1
#
_entry.id   AF-A0A1B0D2Y1-F1
#
_cell.length_a   1.000
_cell.length_b   1.000
_cell.length_c   1.000
_cell.angle_alpha   90.00
_cell.angle_beta   90.00
_cell.angle_gamma   90.00
#
_symmetry.space_group_name_H-M   'P 1'
#
loop_
_entity.id
_entity.type
_entity.pdbx_description
1 polymer ?
#
loop_
_entity_poly.entity_id
_entity_poly.type
_entity_poly.pdbx_seq_one_letter_code
_entity_poly.pdbx_strand_id
1 'polypeptide(L)'
;MSEVLTAYLEQIGEPPWTSFFIKKKDVENDFFGLSHYNWTLKSGNNYHILRTGAHPYMKYHCTKRPIENLAVENAFYGVIKVMNLGIPQLMYGLAATHLISYEEFVIVGSSKIPIYFLYKEDKGSKY
;
A
#
# COMPACT_ATOMS: atom_id res chain seq x y z
N MET A 1 4.32 -0.28 -13.76
CA MET A 1 4.89 -1.09 -12.65
C MET A 1 5.07 -0.12 -11.50
N SER A 2 4.55 -0.40 -10.29
CA SER A 2 4.58 0.58 -9.20
C SER A 2 6.02 0.78 -8.70
N GLU A 3 6.76 1.69 -9.34
CA GLU A 3 8.17 1.95 -9.06
C GLU A 3 8.38 2.42 -7.62
N VAL A 4 7.41 3.14 -7.08
CA VAL A 4 7.42 3.67 -5.71
C VAL A 4 7.42 2.56 -4.66
N LEU A 5 6.57 1.54 -4.84
CA LEU A 5 6.47 0.41 -3.92
C LEU A 5 7.78 -0.38 -3.85
N THR A 6 8.35 -0.71 -5.02
CA THR A 6 9.61 -1.45 -5.09
C THR A 6 10.76 -0.62 -4.50
N ALA A 7 10.89 0.64 -4.88
CA ALA A 7 11.93 1.52 -4.36
C ALA A 7 11.83 1.67 -2.84
N TYR A 8 10.62 1.79 -2.30
CA TYR A 8 10.43 1.87 -0.85
C TYR A 8 10.90 0.60 -0.16
N LEU A 9 10.37 -0.57 -0.54
CA LEU A 9 10.72 -1.86 0.08
C LEU A 9 12.23 -2.14 0.03
N GLU A 10 12.88 -1.80 -1.09
CA GLU A 10 14.34 -1.91 -1.24
C GLU A 10 15.09 -0.91 -0.32
N GLN A 11 14.63 0.35 -0.24
CA GLN A 11 15.26 1.40 0.57
C GLN A 11 15.24 1.09 2.07
N ILE A 12 14.18 0.43 2.57
CA ILE A 12 14.07 0.05 3.99
C ILE A 12 14.59 -1.35 4.29
N GLY A 13 15.21 -2.03 3.32
CA GLY A 13 15.87 -3.32 3.53
C GLY A 13 14.91 -4.51 3.67
N GLU A 14 13.79 -4.48 2.96
CA GLU A 14 12.85 -5.60 2.86
C GLU A 14 12.28 -6.11 4.19
N PRO A 15 11.47 -5.27 4.88
CA PRO A 15 10.93 -5.62 6.19
C PRO A 15 9.96 -6.80 6.10
N PRO A 16 9.69 -7.50 7.21
CA PRO A 16 8.67 -8.54 7.24
C PRO A 16 7.26 -8.00 6.88
N TRP A 17 6.96 -6.76 7.24
CA TRP A 17 5.72 -6.07 6.87
C TRP A 17 5.92 -4.55 6.90
N THR A 18 5.07 -3.79 6.19
CA THR A 18 4.99 -2.32 6.29
C THR A 18 3.64 -1.79 5.82
N SER A 19 3.20 -0.64 6.32
CA SER A 19 1.90 -0.05 5.99
C SER A 19 1.93 1.46 5.82
N PHE A 20 2.05 1.92 4.58
CA PHE A 20 2.12 3.35 4.27
C PHE A 20 0.93 3.82 3.41
N PHE A 21 0.79 5.14 3.32
CA PHE A 21 -0.20 5.83 2.51
C PHE A 21 0.52 6.66 1.45
N ILE A 22 0.02 6.64 0.22
CA ILE A 22 0.50 7.52 -0.87
C ILE A 22 -0.67 8.34 -1.37
N LYS A 23 -0.44 9.60 -1.72
CA LYS A 23 -1.47 10.40 -2.40
C LYS A 23 -1.76 9.79 -3.76
N LYS A 24 -3.03 9.64 -4.12
CA LYS A 24 -3.44 9.04 -5.41
C LYS A 24 -2.83 9.75 -6.63
N LYS A 25 -2.56 11.05 -6.53
CA LYS A 25 -1.93 11.85 -7.60
C LYS A 25 -0.46 11.48 -7.86
N ASP A 26 0.22 10.93 -6.86
CA ASP A 26 1.66 10.62 -6.90
C ASP A 26 1.90 9.14 -7.29
N VAL A 27 0.84 8.45 -7.73
CA VAL A 27 0.83 7.05 -8.12
C VAL A 27 0.48 6.96 -9.62
N GLU A 28 1.49 6.82 -10.48
CA GLU A 28 1.29 6.56 -11.90
C GLU A 28 1.11 5.05 -12.17
N ASN A 29 0.02 4.66 -12.84
CA ASN A 29 -0.19 3.31 -13.37
C ASN A 29 -0.24 2.15 -12.37
N ASP A 30 -1.02 2.31 -11.31
CA ASP A 30 -1.27 1.22 -10.35
C ASP A 30 -2.58 0.49 -10.68
N PHE A 31 -2.48 -0.60 -11.45
CA PHE A 31 -3.45 -1.70 -11.60
C PHE A 31 -4.87 -1.34 -11.14
N PHE A 32 -5.56 -0.48 -11.90
CA PHE A 32 -6.86 0.08 -11.51
C PHE A 32 -7.84 -1.07 -11.22
N GLY A 33 -8.24 -1.25 -9.96
CA GLY A 33 -9.19 -2.30 -9.54
C GLY A 33 -8.64 -3.47 -8.71
N LEU A 34 -7.33 -3.73 -8.68
CA LEU A 34 -6.78 -4.78 -7.80
C LEU A 34 -6.66 -4.31 -6.35
N SER A 35 -7.22 -5.08 -5.42
CA SER A 35 -7.17 -4.82 -3.99
C SER A 35 -6.14 -5.69 -3.29
N HIS A 36 -5.89 -6.91 -3.77
CA HIS A 36 -4.90 -7.82 -3.17
C HIS A 36 -4.13 -8.56 -4.27
N TYR A 37 -2.80 -8.45 -4.28
CA TYR A 37 -1.95 -9.09 -5.29
C TYR A 37 -0.56 -9.43 -4.75
N ASN A 38 0.10 -10.36 -5.44
CA ASN A 38 1.51 -10.72 -5.17
C ASN A 38 2.46 -9.74 -5.85
N TRP A 39 3.55 -9.40 -5.16
CA TRP A 39 4.59 -8.52 -5.63
C TRP A 39 5.96 -9.11 -5.33
N THR A 40 6.62 -9.63 -6.35
CA THR A 40 7.96 -10.19 -6.23
C THR A 40 9.01 -9.12 -6.51
N LEU A 41 9.88 -8.86 -5.53
CA LEU A 41 11.03 -7.97 -5.68
C LEU A 41 12.12 -8.63 -6.53
N LYS A 42 13.08 -7.83 -7.03
CA LYS A 42 14.24 -8.34 -7.79
C LYS A 42 15.09 -9.32 -7.00
N SER A 43 15.11 -9.21 -5.66
CA SER A 43 15.77 -10.15 -4.76
C SER A 43 15.13 -11.54 -4.72
N GLY A 44 13.95 -11.72 -5.32
CA GLY A 44 13.18 -12.96 -5.29
C GLY A 44 12.21 -13.07 -4.11
N ASN A 45 12.22 -12.10 -3.19
CA ASN A 45 11.27 -12.05 -2.08
C ASN A 45 9.88 -11.60 -2.56
N ASN A 46 8.84 -12.36 -2.19
CA ASN A 46 7.46 -12.03 -2.51
C ASN A 46 6.76 -11.32 -1.35
N TYR A 47 5.92 -10.35 -1.71
CA TYR A 47 5.08 -9.59 -0.82
C TYR A 47 3.62 -9.68 -1.25
N HIS A 48 2.75 -9.84 -0.27
CA HIS A 48 1.32 -9.66 -0.45
C HIS A 48 1.01 -8.19 -0.26
N ILE A 49 0.46 -7.56 -1.29
CA ILE A 49 0.13 -6.14 -1.31
C ILE A 49 -1.37 -6.00 -1.23
N LEU A 50 -1.85 -5.60 -0.05
CA LEU A 50 -3.24 -5.22 0.17
C LEU A 50 -3.39 -3.71 0.01
N ARG A 51 -4.14 -3.31 -0.99
CA ARG A 51 -4.39 -1.94 -1.38
C ARG A 51 -5.81 -1.52 -1.05
N THR A 52 -5.93 -0.47 -0.25
CA THR A 52 -7.22 0.12 0.12
C THR A 52 -7.28 1.56 -0.37
N GLY A 53 -8.30 1.88 -1.15
CA GLY A 53 -8.57 3.27 -1.52
C GLY A 53 -9.00 4.06 -0.28
N ALA A 54 -8.49 5.27 -0.11
CA ALA A 54 -8.87 6.15 1.00
C ALA A 54 -8.72 7.61 0.55
N HIS A 55 -9.63 8.13 -0.29
CA HIS A 55 -9.44 9.41 -0.98
C HIS A 55 -9.15 10.56 0.00
N PRO A 56 -8.11 11.40 -0.20
CA PRO A 56 -7.26 11.53 -1.40
C PRO A 56 -6.04 10.57 -1.45
N TYR A 57 -5.89 9.71 -0.46
CA TYR A 57 -4.80 8.75 -0.32
C TYR A 57 -5.15 7.34 -0.83
N MET A 58 -4.13 6.50 -0.87
CA MET A 58 -4.19 5.08 -1.12
C MET A 58 -3.30 4.40 -0.09
N LYS A 59 -3.89 3.50 0.70
CA LYS A 59 -3.18 2.73 1.70
C LYS A 59 -2.62 1.47 1.06
N TYR A 60 -1.35 1.21 1.31
CA TYR A 60 -0.66 -0.02 0.95
C TYR A 60 -0.29 -0.73 2.25
N HIS A 61 -0.64 -1.99 2.33
CA HIS A 61 -0.19 -2.88 3.38
C HIS A 61 0.57 -4.01 2.71
N CYS A 62 1.86 -4.09 3.01
CA CYS A 62 2.79 -5.01 2.39
C CYS A 62 3.22 -6.02 3.44
N THR A 63 3.05 -7.31 3.18
CA THR A 63 3.53 -8.37 4.09
C THR A 63 4.36 -9.38 3.31
N LYS A 64 5.57 -9.71 3.79
CA LYS A 64 6.46 -10.68 3.18
C LYS A 64 5.89 -12.09 3.34
N ARG A 65 5.49 -12.72 2.24
CA ARG A 65 4.83 -14.05 2.22
C ARG A 65 5.11 -14.79 0.92
N PRO A 66 5.06 -16.14 0.90
CA PRO A 66 5.16 -16.92 -0.33
C PRO A 66 4.03 -16.57 -1.30
N ILE A 67 4.22 -16.88 -2.58
CA ILE A 67 3.21 -16.59 -3.62
C ILE A 67 1.96 -17.43 -3.36
N GLU A 68 0.80 -16.78 -3.26
CA GLU A 68 -0.49 -17.44 -3.03
C GLU A 68 -1.55 -16.99 -4.03
N ASN A 69 -2.60 -17.79 -4.23
CA ASN A 69 -3.71 -17.39 -5.10
C ASN A 69 -4.67 -16.46 -4.36
N LEU A 70 -4.50 -15.15 -4.57
CA LEU A 70 -5.28 -14.09 -3.92
C LEU A 70 -6.54 -13.68 -4.71
N ALA A 71 -6.88 -14.40 -5.79
CA ALA A 71 -7.99 -14.03 -6.68
C ALA A 71 -9.35 -14.03 -5.96
N VAL A 72 -9.57 -14.98 -5.05
CA VAL A 72 -10.82 -15.11 -4.27
C VAL A 72 -11.00 -13.94 -3.32
N GLU A 73 -9.94 -13.57 -2.59
CA GLU A 73 -9.98 -12.44 -1.66
C GLU A 73 -10.16 -11.11 -2.42
N ASN A 74 -9.47 -10.95 -3.55
CA ASN A 74 -9.62 -9.77 -4.38
C ASN A 74 -11.06 -9.61 -4.89
N ALA A 75 -11.71 -10.70 -5.32
CA ALA A 75 -13.12 -10.70 -5.72
C ALA A 75 -14.05 -10.35 -4.55
N PHE A 76 -13.82 -10.93 -3.38
CA PHE A 76 -14.59 -10.64 -2.16
C PHE A 76 -14.54 -9.15 -1.78
N TYR A 77 -13.34 -8.55 -1.77
CA TYR A 77 -13.19 -7.11 -1.52
C TYR A 77 -13.85 -6.25 -2.60
N GLY A 78 -13.83 -6.69 -3.86
CA GLY A 78 -14.55 -6.04 -4.96
C GLY A 78 -16.06 -6.01 -4.72
N VAL A 79 -16.66 -7.15 -4.36
CA VAL A 79 -18.09 -7.26 -4.06
C VAL A 79 -18.49 -6.37 -2.89
N ILE A 80 -17.72 -6.36 -1.79
CA ILE A 80 -17.98 -5.49 -0.64
C ILE A 80 -17.94 -4.01 -1.02
N LYS A 81 -16.99 -3.59 -1.86
CA LYS A 81 -16.88 -2.19 -2.30
C LYS A 81 -18.12 -1.74 -3.08
N VAL A 82 -18.64 -2.62 -3.95
CA VAL A 82 -19.85 -2.36 -4.72
C VAL A 82 -21.08 -2.32 -3.81
N MET A 83 -21.24 -3.29 -2.91
CA MET A 83 -22.38 -3.32 -1.98
C MET A 83 -22.43 -2.09 -1.07
N ASN A 84 -21.27 -1.58 -0.65
CA ASN A 84 -21.19 -0.42 0.24
C ASN A 84 -21.05 0.92 -0.50
N LEU A 85 -21.28 0.97 -1.82
CA LEU A 85 -21.20 2.18 -2.65
C LEU A 85 -19.91 3.01 -2.46
N GLY A 86 -18.81 2.37 -2.04
CA GLY A 86 -17.57 3.08 -1.71
C GLY A 86 -17.62 3.99 -0.48
N ILE A 87 -18.67 3.97 0.34
CA ILE A 87 -18.77 4.73 1.61
C ILE A 87 -17.58 4.46 2.54
N PRO A 88 -17.14 3.20 2.75
CA PRO A 88 -15.95 2.93 3.55
C PRO A 88 -14.72 3.66 3.01
N GLN A 89 -14.57 3.74 1.68
CA GLN A 89 -13.44 4.40 1.03
C GLN A 89 -13.34 5.89 1.37
N LEU A 90 -14.46 6.57 1.57
CA LEU A 90 -14.51 7.98 1.95
C LEU A 90 -14.23 8.16 3.43
N MET A 91 -14.84 7.33 4.29
CA MET A 91 -14.63 7.37 5.74
C MET A 91 -13.16 7.08 6.10
N TYR A 92 -12.55 6.08 5.48
CA TYR A 92 -11.13 5.79 5.67
C TYR A 92 -10.24 6.92 5.14
N GLY A 93 -10.64 7.58 4.05
CA GLY A 93 -9.93 8.76 3.53
C GLY A 93 -9.92 9.92 4.51
N LEU A 94 -11.09 10.27 5.05
CA LEU A 94 -11.24 11.31 6.07
C LEU A 94 -10.47 10.97 7.35
N ALA A 95 -10.61 9.74 7.85
CA ALA A 95 -9.86 9.29 9.01
C ALA A 95 -8.34 9.36 8.78
N ALA A 96 -7.87 8.90 7.61
CA ALA A 96 -6.46 8.98 7.25
C ALA A 96 -5.95 10.43 7.19
N THR A 97 -6.72 11.37 6.62
CA THR A 97 -6.31 12.79 6.58
C THR A 97 -6.09 13.38 7.97
N HIS A 98 -6.85 12.93 8.98
CA HIS A 98 -6.71 13.41 10.35
C HIS A 98 -5.65 12.68 11.16
N LEU A 99 -5.44 11.39 10.87
CA LEU A 99 -4.57 10.52 11.65
C LEU A 99 -3.13 10.45 11.10
N ILE A 100 -2.89 10.82 9.83
CA ILE A 100 -1.54 10.89 9.27
C ILE A 100 -0.72 11.90 10.08
N SER A 101 0.28 11.38 10.80
CA SER A 101 1.12 12.17 11.70
C SER A 101 2.59 12.18 11.28
N TYR A 102 2.97 11.32 10.32
CA TYR A 102 4.35 11.17 9.91
C TYR A 102 4.47 11.05 8.39
N GLU A 103 5.51 11.65 7.82
CA GLU A 103 5.83 11.55 6.40
C GLU A 103 7.29 11.10 6.23
N GLU A 104 7.51 10.19 5.27
CA GLU A 104 8.84 9.81 4.80
C GLU A 104 8.95 10.08 3.29
N PHE A 105 10.17 10.08 2.76
CA PHE A 105 10.42 10.28 1.34
C PHE A 105 11.06 9.03 0.73
N VAL A 106 10.46 8.56 -0.35
CA VAL A 106 11.00 7.48 -1.18
C VAL A 106 11.70 8.10 -2.37
N ILE A 107 12.89 7.61 -2.66
CA ILE A 107 13.67 8.07 -3.81
C ILE A 107 13.37 7.13 -4.98
N VAL A 108 12.73 7.66 -6.03
CA VAL A 108 12.46 6.94 -7.28
C VAL A 108 13.17 7.65 -8.41
N GLY A 109 14.28 7.08 -8.88
CA GLY A 109 15.18 7.74 -9.84
C GLY A 109 15.71 9.06 -9.26
N SER A 110 15.33 10.19 -9.88
CA SER A 110 15.68 11.54 -9.41
C SER A 110 14.58 12.23 -8.60
N SER A 111 13.42 11.59 -8.46
CA SER A 111 12.23 12.15 -7.83
C SER A 111 12.10 11.69 -6.37
N LYS A 112 11.71 12.62 -5.49
CA LYS A 112 11.36 12.31 -4.09
C LYS A 112 9.85 12.28 -3.96
N ILE A 113 9.31 11.11 -3.64
CA ILE A 113 7.87 10.90 -3.51
C ILE A 113 7.53 10.80 -2.02
N PRO A 114 6.62 11.66 -1.51
CA PRO A 114 6.21 11.59 -0.12
C PRO A 114 5.29 10.39 0.12
N ILE A 115 5.61 9.63 1.15
CA ILE A 115 4.76 8.57 1.71
C ILE A 115 4.39 8.95 3.14
N TYR A 116 3.21 8.51 3.57
CA TYR A 116 2.57 8.98 4.80
C TYR A 116 2.26 7.81 5.71
N PHE A 117 2.37 8.02 7.02
CA PHE A 117 2.06 7.02 8.05
C PHE A 117 1.13 7.63 9.09
N LEU A 118 0.24 6.80 9.63
CA LEU A 118 -0.65 7.18 10.74
C LEU A 118 0.18 7.43 12.01
N TYR A 119 1.07 6.50 12.33
CA TYR A 119 2.01 6.59 13.43
C TYR A 119 3.40 6.25 12.93
N LYS A 120 4.44 6.71 13.62
CA LYS A 120 5.82 6.32 13.31
C LYS A 120 5.92 4.79 13.38
N GLU A 121 6.07 4.13 12.24
CA GLU A 121 6.21 2.67 12.19
C GLU A 121 7.45 2.27 12.99
N ASP A 122 7.27 1.41 13.98
CA ASP A 122 8.38 0.75 14.64
C ASP A 122 8.90 -0.33 13.70
N LYS A 123 9.95 0.00 12.94
CA LYS A 123 10.59 -0.88 11.95
C LYS A 123 11.21 -2.15 12.57
N GLY A 124 11.08 -2.34 13.89
CA GLY A 124 11.52 -3.51 14.65
C GLY A 124 10.40 -4.38 15.23
N SER A 125 9.11 -4.03 15.05
CA SER A 125 8.02 -4.85 15.59
C SER A 125 7.86 -6.15 14.79
N LYS A 126 8.43 -7.22 15.35
CA LYS A 126 7.92 -8.58 15.16
C LYS A 126 6.47 -8.57 15.64
N TYR A 127 5.60 -9.38 15.05
CA TYR A 127 4.16 -9.54 15.35
C TYR A 127 3.23 -8.67 14.50
#